data_AF-A0A3B8VVB5-F1
#
_entry.id   AF-A0A3B8VVB5-F1
#
_cell.length_a   1.000
_cell.length_b   1.000
_cell.length_c   1.000
_cell.angle_alpha   90.00
_cell.angle_beta   90.00
_cell.angle_gamma   90.00
#
_symmetry.space_group_name_H-M   'P 1'
#
loop_
_entity.id
_entity.type
_entity.pdbx_description
1 polymer ?
#
loop_
_entity_poly.entity_id
_entity_poly.type
_entity_poly.pdbx_seq_one_letter_code
_entity_poly.pdbx_strand_id
1 'polypeptide(L)'
;MAMTRLVVVSNRVPSAAELAPGQEGAAVVGGLVSAVKPLMLRQQGLWMGWSGRTTTRRRSDPPTIELSGGPVELATIDLTLDESNLYYLGFSNRTLWPLFHTFPERVDVRHDTFRAYQRVNERFATSLFPLLGKNDLVWVHDYQLILVGEYLRRLGWKGKIGFFLHIPFPSPDVFEILPWARDLLNGLLEYDLLGFHAQRYR
;
A
#
# COMPACT_ATOMS: atom_id res chain seq x y z
N MET A 1 -10.60 -14.06 -24.62
CA MET A 1 -9.40 -13.92 -23.78
C MET A 1 -9.88 -13.76 -22.35
N ALA A 2 -9.31 -14.52 -21.39
CA ALA A 2 -9.67 -14.33 -19.98
C ALA A 2 -9.27 -12.90 -19.55
N MET A 3 -10.20 -12.17 -18.92
CA MET A 3 -9.94 -10.83 -18.41
C MET A 3 -8.80 -10.90 -17.38
N THR A 4 -7.83 -9.98 -17.48
CA THR A 4 -6.80 -9.79 -16.45
C THR A 4 -7.45 -9.29 -15.18
N ARG A 5 -7.28 -10.02 -14.06
CA ARG A 5 -7.81 -9.60 -12.76
C ARG A 5 -6.93 -8.48 -12.21
N LEU A 6 -7.55 -7.38 -11.83
CA LEU A 6 -6.89 -6.29 -11.13
C LEU A 6 -6.84 -6.60 -9.64
N VAL A 7 -5.66 -6.42 -9.06
CA VAL A 7 -5.39 -6.63 -7.64
C VAL A 7 -4.88 -5.32 -7.04
N VAL A 8 -5.76 -4.62 -6.34
CA VAL A 8 -5.46 -3.33 -5.69
C VAL A 8 -4.89 -3.58 -4.31
N VAL A 9 -3.81 -2.88 -3.97
CA VAL A 9 -3.18 -2.95 -2.64
C VAL A 9 -3.05 -1.55 -2.08
N SER A 10 -3.65 -1.30 -0.92
CA SER A 10 -3.57 0.00 -0.25
C SER A 10 -3.44 -0.16 1.25
N ASN A 11 -2.97 0.88 1.94
CA ASN A 11 -2.78 0.81 3.38
C ASN A 11 -4.07 0.44 4.12
N ARG A 12 -5.25 0.87 3.66
CA ARG A 12 -6.57 0.50 4.21
C ARG A 12 -7.45 -0.09 3.11
N VAL A 13 -8.30 -1.05 3.45
CA VAL A 13 -9.43 -1.45 2.60
C VAL A 13 -10.63 -0.51 2.79
N PRO A 14 -11.49 -0.35 1.78
CA PRO A 14 -12.80 0.27 1.97
C PRO A 14 -13.69 -0.61 2.85
N SER A 15 -14.58 0.03 3.61
CA SER A 15 -15.63 -0.67 4.35
C SER A 15 -16.70 -1.24 3.41
N ALA A 16 -17.46 -2.24 3.89
CA ALA A 16 -18.59 -2.79 3.14
C ALA A 16 -19.64 -1.71 2.78
N ALA A 17 -19.86 -0.73 3.66
CA ALA A 17 -20.75 0.40 3.41
C ALA A 17 -20.24 1.27 2.25
N GLU A 18 -18.93 1.54 2.19
CA GLU A 18 -18.33 2.32 1.10
C GLU A 18 -18.37 1.60 -0.24
N LEU A 19 -18.43 0.26 -0.26
CA LEU A 19 -18.56 -0.54 -1.47
C LEU A 19 -20.00 -0.74 -1.95
N ALA A 20 -21.00 -0.40 -1.13
CA ALA A 20 -22.41 -0.60 -1.48
C ALA A 20 -22.80 0.18 -2.77
N PRO A 21 -23.61 -0.43 -3.66
CA PRO A 21 -24.21 0.26 -4.81
C PRO A 21 -25.10 1.43 -4.37
N GLY A 22 -25.16 2.50 -5.14
CA GLY A 22 -26.06 3.64 -4.88
C GLY A 22 -25.57 4.66 -3.86
N GLN A 23 -24.33 4.54 -3.37
CA GLN A 23 -23.64 5.54 -2.53
C GLN A 23 -22.86 6.58 -3.38
N GLU A 24 -23.39 6.97 -4.54
CA GLU A 24 -22.82 8.02 -5.40
C GLU A 24 -23.15 9.39 -4.79
N GLY A 25 -22.42 9.79 -3.73
CA GLY A 25 -22.62 11.07 -3.05
C GLY A 25 -22.62 11.02 -1.53
N ALA A 26 -22.62 9.83 -0.92
CA ALA A 26 -22.23 9.71 0.48
C ALA A 26 -20.73 10.04 0.60
N ALA A 27 -20.33 10.74 1.65
CA ALA A 27 -18.94 11.10 1.89
C ALA A 27 -18.09 9.83 2.06
N VAL A 28 -17.58 9.29 0.95
CA VAL A 28 -16.60 8.22 0.95
C VAL A 28 -15.35 8.77 1.64
N VAL A 29 -14.92 8.11 2.71
CA VAL A 29 -13.80 8.58 3.53
C VAL A 29 -12.51 8.15 2.85
N GLY A 30 -12.11 8.90 1.81
CA GLY A 30 -10.80 8.78 1.18
C GLY A 30 -10.82 8.89 -0.35
N GLY A 31 -10.01 9.79 -0.90
CA GLY A 31 -9.91 10.05 -2.34
C GLY A 31 -9.53 8.82 -3.18
N LEU A 32 -8.76 7.87 -2.59
CA LEU A 32 -8.41 6.61 -3.24
C LEU A 32 -9.64 5.73 -3.50
N VAL A 33 -10.54 5.59 -2.51
CA VAL A 33 -11.71 4.71 -2.63
C VAL A 33 -12.64 5.20 -3.73
N SER A 34 -12.91 6.51 -3.76
CA SER A 34 -13.75 7.13 -4.79
C SER A 34 -13.19 6.93 -6.21
N ALA A 35 -11.86 6.99 -6.38
CA ALA A 35 -11.23 6.84 -7.68
C ALA A 35 -11.20 5.38 -8.18
N VAL A 36 -11.01 4.42 -7.27
CA VAL A 36 -10.74 3.01 -7.63
C VAL A 36 -12.01 2.14 -7.59
N LYS A 37 -13.00 2.45 -6.74
CA LYS A 37 -14.25 1.68 -6.57
C LYS A 37 -14.96 1.36 -7.90
N PRO A 38 -15.19 2.32 -8.83
CA PRO A 38 -15.92 2.03 -10.07
C PRO A 38 -15.22 0.97 -10.94
N LEU A 39 -13.88 0.97 -10.93
CA LEU A 39 -13.08 0.00 -11.65
C LEU A 39 -13.17 -1.39 -11.01
N MET A 40 -13.09 -1.45 -9.68
CA MET A 40 -13.17 -2.69 -8.92
C MET A 40 -14.52 -3.38 -9.08
N LEU A 41 -15.63 -2.62 -9.00
CA LEU A 41 -16.99 -3.15 -9.21
C LEU A 41 -17.20 -3.70 -10.63
N ARG A 42 -16.55 -3.10 -11.63
CA ARG A 42 -16.63 -3.57 -13.02
C ARG A 42 -15.80 -4.82 -13.29
N GLN A 43 -14.60 -4.90 -12.71
CA GLN A 43 -13.65 -5.98 -13.00
C GLN A 43 -13.75 -7.18 -12.06
N GLN A 44 -14.49 -7.06 -10.95
CA GLN A 44 -14.57 -8.09 -9.90
C GLN A 44 -13.15 -8.49 -9.43
N GLY A 45 -12.32 -7.48 -9.19
CA GLY A 45 -10.94 -7.65 -8.73
C GLY A 45 -10.82 -7.96 -7.24
N LEU A 46 -9.58 -8.15 -6.80
CA LEU A 46 -9.21 -8.30 -5.39
C LEU A 46 -8.70 -6.97 -4.83
N TRP A 47 -9.19 -6.55 -3.66
CA TRP A 47 -8.63 -5.43 -2.92
C TRP A 47 -8.02 -5.90 -1.62
N MET A 48 -6.70 -5.73 -1.48
CA MET A 48 -5.98 -6.05 -0.26
C MET A 48 -5.60 -4.80 0.56
N GLY A 49 -5.74 -4.86 1.88
CA GLY A 49 -5.39 -3.75 2.77
C GLY A 49 -5.41 -4.08 4.26
N TRP A 50 -5.02 -3.12 5.11
CA TRP A 50 -5.29 -3.22 6.55
C TRP A 50 -6.79 -3.05 6.81
N SER A 51 -7.37 -3.94 7.62
CA SER A 51 -8.81 -3.92 7.92
C SER A 51 -9.29 -2.65 8.65
N GLY A 52 -8.45 -2.04 9.49
CA GLY A 52 -9.02 -1.30 10.61
C GLY A 52 -8.35 -1.58 11.93
N ARG A 53 -8.23 -2.88 12.21
CA ARG A 53 -8.17 -3.43 13.55
C ARG A 53 -6.75 -3.75 13.97
N THR A 54 -6.53 -3.76 15.28
CA THR A 54 -5.31 -4.31 15.87
C THR A 54 -5.51 -5.76 16.31
N THR A 55 -4.47 -6.56 16.22
CA THR A 55 -4.45 -7.97 16.66
C THR A 55 -3.39 -8.21 17.73
N THR A 56 -3.60 -9.25 18.56
CA THR A 56 -2.68 -9.69 19.63
C THR A 56 -1.63 -10.70 19.16
N ARG A 57 -1.62 -11.04 17.86
CA ARG A 57 -0.61 -11.94 17.31
C ARG A 57 0.79 -11.39 17.52
N ARG A 58 1.77 -12.28 17.58
CA ARG A 58 3.17 -11.89 17.58
C ARG A 58 3.58 -11.46 16.19
N ARG A 59 4.57 -10.57 16.12
CA ARG A 59 5.14 -10.12 14.84
C ARG A 59 5.70 -11.27 13.99
N SER A 60 6.19 -12.31 14.63
CA SER A 60 6.74 -13.52 14.00
C SER A 60 5.68 -14.49 13.48
N ASP A 61 4.43 -14.32 13.88
CA ASP A 61 3.36 -15.22 13.46
C ASP A 61 3.05 -15.00 11.96
N PRO A 62 2.66 -16.06 11.24
CA PRO A 62 2.36 -15.95 9.82
C PRO A 62 1.23 -14.93 9.58
N PRO A 63 1.20 -14.28 8.40
CA PRO A 63 0.11 -13.40 8.07
C PRO A 63 -1.21 -14.17 7.98
N THR A 64 -2.26 -13.70 8.65
CA THR A 64 -3.62 -14.19 8.46
C THR A 64 -4.39 -13.23 7.55
N ILE A 65 -5.13 -13.83 6.62
CA ILE A 65 -5.90 -13.15 5.57
C ILE A 65 -7.37 -13.47 5.81
N GLU A 66 -8.20 -12.45 5.95
CA GLU A 66 -9.65 -12.62 5.94
C GLU A 66 -10.20 -12.20 4.57
N LEU A 67 -10.90 -13.13 3.91
CA LEU A 67 -11.61 -12.88 2.66
C LEU A 67 -13.07 -12.53 2.93
N SER A 68 -13.54 -11.41 2.40
CA SER A 68 -14.97 -11.05 2.47
C SER A 68 -15.73 -11.49 1.22
N GLY A 69 -16.96 -11.98 1.39
CA GLY A 69 -17.92 -12.12 0.29
C GLY A 69 -18.56 -10.77 -0.06
N GLY A 70 -18.59 -10.40 -1.35
CA GLY A 70 -19.15 -9.14 -1.79
C GLY A 70 -18.93 -8.86 -3.29
N PRO A 71 -19.39 -7.71 -3.81
CA PRO A 71 -19.21 -7.33 -5.21
C PRO A 71 -17.74 -7.02 -5.57
N VAL A 72 -16.90 -6.79 -4.55
CA VAL A 72 -15.43 -6.73 -4.63
C VAL A 72 -14.90 -7.70 -3.59
N GLU A 73 -13.98 -8.58 -3.97
CA GLU A 73 -13.32 -9.47 -3.02
C GLU A 73 -12.32 -8.64 -2.21
N LEU A 74 -12.42 -8.69 -0.87
CA LEU A 74 -11.46 -8.01 0.00
C LEU A 74 -10.59 -9.04 0.69
N ALA A 75 -9.27 -8.81 0.68
CA ALA A 75 -8.31 -9.52 1.51
C ALA A 75 -7.79 -8.57 2.58
N THR A 76 -8.06 -8.85 3.85
CA THR A 76 -7.59 -7.97 4.92
C THR A 76 -6.52 -8.62 5.77
N ILE A 77 -5.56 -7.79 6.20
CA ILE A 77 -4.59 -8.13 7.24
C ILE A 77 -4.79 -7.21 8.44
N ASP A 78 -4.51 -7.70 9.64
CA ASP A 78 -4.50 -6.89 10.87
C ASP A 78 -3.07 -6.58 11.31
N LEU A 79 -2.87 -5.34 11.77
CA LEU A 79 -1.59 -4.91 12.35
C LEU A 79 -1.57 -5.21 13.85
N THR A 80 -0.42 -5.52 14.42
CA THR A 80 -0.30 -5.44 15.89
C THR A 80 -0.31 -3.98 16.33
N LEU A 81 -0.50 -3.72 17.63
CA LEU A 81 -0.42 -2.36 18.17
C LEU A 81 0.95 -1.71 17.87
N ASP A 82 2.03 -2.46 18.06
CA ASP A 82 3.39 -2.00 17.76
C ASP A 82 3.59 -1.65 16.29
N GLU A 83 2.97 -2.40 15.38
CA GLU A 83 3.06 -2.11 13.95
C GLU A 83 2.26 -0.89 13.56
N SER A 84 1.04 -0.74 14.10
CA SER A 84 0.28 0.49 13.94
C SER A 84 1.09 1.71 14.41
N ASN A 85 1.75 1.60 15.57
CA ASN A 85 2.55 2.67 16.14
C ASN A 85 3.84 2.96 15.37
N LEU A 86 4.61 1.94 14.99
CA LEU A 86 5.95 2.13 14.40
C LEU A 86 5.92 2.29 12.88
N TYR A 87 5.02 1.59 12.18
CA TYR A 87 4.89 1.68 10.72
C TYR A 87 3.95 2.79 10.30
N TYR A 88 2.71 2.81 10.82
CA TYR A 88 1.69 3.75 10.33
C TYR A 88 1.83 5.12 10.98
N LEU A 89 1.75 5.19 12.32
CA LEU A 89 1.94 6.45 13.05
C LEU A 89 3.40 6.91 13.07
N GLY A 90 4.34 5.98 12.98
CA GLY A 90 5.78 6.22 12.95
C GLY A 90 6.25 6.53 11.53
N PHE A 91 6.94 5.58 10.88
CA PHE A 91 7.66 5.85 9.63
C PHE A 91 6.80 6.49 8.53
N SER A 92 5.58 6.00 8.33
CA SER A 92 4.71 6.53 7.29
C SER A 92 4.35 8.00 7.57
N ASN A 93 3.81 8.31 8.76
CA ASN A 93 3.24 9.64 9.02
C ASN A 93 4.16 10.63 9.74
N ARG A 94 5.26 10.17 10.36
CA ARG A 94 6.28 11.02 11.01
C ARG A 94 7.60 11.10 10.23
N THR A 95 7.82 10.23 9.24
CA THR A 95 9.03 10.29 8.41
C THR A 95 8.68 10.61 6.95
N LEU A 96 7.94 9.73 6.26
CA LEU A 96 7.66 9.88 4.83
C LEU A 96 6.72 11.05 4.54
N TRP A 97 5.58 11.13 5.24
CA TRP A 97 4.60 12.17 5.00
C TRP A 97 5.19 13.59 5.10
N PRO A 98 5.86 13.99 6.20
CA PRO A 98 6.43 15.34 6.29
C PRO A 98 7.52 15.58 5.24
N LEU A 99 8.40 14.60 5.00
CA LEU A 99 9.45 14.74 3.98
C LEU A 99 8.87 14.98 2.59
N PHE A 100 7.87 14.18 2.19
CA PHE A 100 7.28 14.25 0.86
C PHE A 100 6.49 15.56 0.65
N HIS A 101 6.03 16.17 1.74
CA HIS A 101 5.42 17.50 1.73
C HIS A 101 6.43 18.65 1.94
N THR A 102 7.73 18.36 1.85
CA THR A 102 8.82 19.36 1.98
C THR A 102 8.83 20.04 3.37
N PHE A 103 8.59 19.27 4.43
CA PHE A 103 8.75 19.66 5.83
C PHE A 103 9.89 18.87 6.50
N PRO A 104 11.16 19.01 6.04
CA PRO A 104 12.28 18.23 6.54
C PRO A 104 12.52 18.40 8.04
N GLU A 105 12.16 19.56 8.61
CA GLU A 105 12.27 19.85 10.04
C GLU A 105 11.34 19.01 10.93
N ARG A 106 10.34 18.36 10.33
CA ARG A 106 9.36 17.50 11.02
C ARG A 106 9.64 16.01 10.86
N VAL A 107 10.72 15.66 10.17
CA VAL A 107 11.08 14.26 9.87
C VAL A 107 11.67 13.60 11.12
N ASP A 108 10.97 12.59 11.62
CA ASP A 108 11.45 11.73 12.71
C ASP A 108 12.34 10.61 12.15
N VAL A 109 13.65 10.68 12.43
CA VAL A 109 14.64 9.71 11.93
C VAL A 109 14.91 8.65 13.00
N ARG A 110 14.20 7.52 12.88
CA ARG A 110 14.41 6.37 13.79
C ARG A 110 14.52 5.03 13.05
N HIS A 111 15.55 4.25 13.40
CA HIS A 111 15.79 2.94 12.79
C HIS A 111 14.74 1.88 13.17
N ASP A 112 14.09 1.99 14.32
CA ASP A 112 13.04 1.05 14.74
C ASP A 112 11.77 1.21 13.90
N THR A 113 11.38 2.45 13.57
CA THR A 113 10.24 2.74 12.69
C THR A 113 10.51 2.29 11.26
N PHE A 114 11.70 2.55 10.71
CA PHE A 114 12.05 2.04 9.37
C PHE A 114 12.06 0.51 9.31
N ARG A 115 12.63 -0.16 10.31
CA ARG A 115 12.59 -1.62 10.37
C ARG A 115 11.16 -2.15 10.51
N ALA A 116 10.27 -1.44 11.21
CA ALA A 116 8.84 -1.79 11.23
C ALA A 116 8.19 -1.61 9.86
N TYR A 117 8.55 -0.55 9.16
CA TYR A 117 8.07 -0.26 7.82
C TYR A 117 8.41 -1.35 6.81
N GLN A 118 9.67 -1.77 6.76
CA GLN A 118 10.14 -2.89 5.96
C GLN A 118 9.32 -4.16 6.21
N ARG A 119 9.13 -4.53 7.48
CA ARG A 119 8.44 -5.78 7.86
C ARG A 119 6.95 -5.75 7.57
N VAL A 120 6.30 -4.61 7.73
CA VAL A 120 4.89 -4.50 7.38
C VAL A 120 4.73 -4.60 5.86
N ASN A 121 5.60 -3.96 5.07
CA ASN A 121 5.61 -4.09 3.60
C ASN A 121 5.89 -5.55 3.16
N GLU A 122 6.85 -6.23 3.77
CA GLU A 122 7.11 -7.65 3.55
C GLU A 122 5.90 -8.51 3.88
N ARG A 123 5.19 -8.18 4.97
CA ARG A 123 3.95 -8.86 5.31
C ARG A 123 2.86 -8.65 4.26
N PHE A 124 2.68 -7.43 3.78
CA PHE A 124 1.73 -7.16 2.70
C PHE A 124 2.03 -8.05 1.49
N ALA A 125 3.30 -8.13 1.06
CA ALA A 125 3.70 -8.97 -0.06
C ALA A 125 3.52 -10.47 0.21
N THR A 126 3.96 -10.98 1.37
CA THR A 126 3.85 -12.41 1.74
C THR A 126 2.41 -12.88 1.90
N SER A 127 1.51 -11.99 2.34
CA SER A 127 0.08 -12.27 2.40
C SER A 127 -0.56 -12.23 1.01
N LEU A 128 -0.15 -11.29 0.17
CA LEU A 128 -0.71 -11.11 -1.17
C LEU A 128 -0.31 -12.23 -2.12
N PHE A 129 0.97 -12.61 -2.10
CA PHE A 129 1.57 -13.54 -3.05
C PHE A 129 0.77 -14.85 -3.27
N PRO A 130 0.32 -15.58 -2.24
CA PRO A 130 -0.47 -16.80 -2.44
C PRO A 130 -1.86 -16.56 -3.04
N LEU A 131 -2.36 -15.32 -3.03
CA LEU A 131 -3.65 -14.94 -3.63
C LEU A 131 -3.53 -14.59 -5.11
N LEU A 132 -2.32 -14.38 -5.64
CA LEU A 132 -2.11 -13.92 -7.00
C LEU A 132 -2.23 -15.06 -8.03
N GLY A 133 -3.00 -14.82 -9.08
CA GLY A 133 -3.06 -15.64 -10.28
C GLY A 133 -1.98 -15.26 -11.30
N LYS A 134 -1.61 -16.19 -12.21
CA LYS A 134 -0.52 -16.01 -13.18
C LYS A 134 -0.59 -14.72 -14.02
N ASN A 135 -1.80 -14.25 -14.30
CA ASN A 135 -2.05 -13.11 -15.19
C ASN A 135 -2.56 -11.88 -14.45
N ASP A 136 -2.49 -11.85 -13.12
CA ASP A 136 -2.98 -10.71 -12.34
C ASP A 136 -2.14 -9.46 -12.59
N LEU A 137 -2.79 -8.30 -12.53
CA LEU A 137 -2.12 -7.01 -12.48
C LEU A 137 -2.19 -6.48 -11.06
N VAL A 138 -1.03 -6.33 -10.42
CA VAL A 138 -0.95 -5.76 -9.07
C VAL A 138 -0.82 -4.24 -9.18
N TRP A 139 -1.65 -3.51 -8.46
CA TRP A 139 -1.59 -2.05 -8.39
C TRP A 139 -1.51 -1.58 -6.94
N VAL A 140 -0.32 -1.16 -6.54
CA VAL A 140 0.00 -0.71 -5.19
C VAL A 140 -0.20 0.80 -5.08
N HIS A 141 -0.82 1.24 -3.99
CA HIS A 141 -1.11 2.64 -3.77
C HIS A 141 -0.43 3.17 -2.51
N ASP A 142 0.18 4.33 -2.73
CA ASP A 142 0.57 5.32 -1.75
C ASP A 142 1.85 5.02 -0.92
N TYR A 143 2.35 6.06 -0.26
CA TYR A 143 3.67 6.09 0.39
C TYR A 143 3.86 5.06 1.51
N GLN A 144 2.78 4.51 2.08
CA GLN A 144 2.92 3.51 3.14
C GLN A 144 3.41 2.16 2.57
N LEU A 145 3.24 1.91 1.27
CA LEU A 145 3.48 0.61 0.66
C LEU A 145 4.60 0.61 -0.40
N ILE A 146 5.56 1.53 -0.31
CA ILE A 146 6.63 1.68 -1.30
C ILE A 146 7.38 0.35 -1.52
N LEU A 147 7.67 -0.42 -0.48
CA LEU A 147 8.52 -1.61 -0.59
C LEU A 147 7.74 -2.89 -0.96
N VAL A 148 6.42 -2.85 -1.10
CA VAL A 148 5.63 -4.06 -1.41
C VAL A 148 6.06 -4.70 -2.73
N GLY A 149 6.32 -3.90 -3.78
CA GLY A 149 6.78 -4.38 -5.08
C GLY A 149 8.07 -5.19 -4.98
N GLU A 150 9.07 -4.66 -4.28
CA GLU A 150 10.34 -5.36 -4.03
C GLU A 150 10.14 -6.70 -3.34
N TYR A 151 9.33 -6.75 -2.28
CA TYR A 151 9.07 -8.01 -1.59
C TYR A 151 8.30 -9.02 -2.45
N LEU A 152 7.37 -8.57 -3.30
CA LEU A 152 6.71 -9.44 -4.28
C LEU A 152 7.71 -10.04 -5.27
N ARG A 153 8.66 -9.23 -5.77
CA ARG A 153 9.73 -9.72 -6.65
C ARG A 153 10.61 -10.76 -5.97
N ARG A 154 11.00 -10.53 -4.71
CA ARG A 154 11.77 -11.48 -3.89
C ARG A 154 11.03 -12.81 -3.68
N LEU A 155 9.70 -12.78 -3.58
CA LEU A 155 8.86 -13.98 -3.50
C LEU A 155 8.69 -14.70 -4.84
N GLY A 156 9.18 -14.12 -5.94
CA GLY A 156 9.16 -14.72 -7.28
C GLY A 156 8.01 -14.25 -8.17
N TRP A 157 7.31 -13.17 -7.81
CA TRP A 157 6.25 -12.62 -8.65
C TRP A 157 6.81 -12.02 -9.95
N LYS A 158 6.41 -12.58 -11.09
CA LYS A 158 6.85 -12.14 -12.43
C LYS A 158 5.80 -11.35 -13.21
N GLY A 159 4.60 -11.20 -12.67
CA GLY A 159 3.53 -10.43 -13.30
C GLY A 159 3.74 -8.91 -13.18
N LYS A 160 2.81 -8.13 -13.71
CA LYS A 160 2.91 -6.67 -13.74
C LYS A 160 2.59 -6.06 -12.38
N ILE A 161 3.42 -5.11 -11.93
CA ILE A 161 3.20 -4.32 -10.72
C ILE A 161 3.27 -2.83 -11.08
N GLY A 162 2.17 -2.11 -10.87
CA GLY A 162 2.15 -0.65 -10.88
C GLY A 162 2.18 -0.09 -9.46
N PHE A 163 2.79 1.09 -9.29
CA PHE A 163 2.72 1.91 -8.09
C PHE A 163 2.10 3.26 -8.44
N PHE A 164 1.27 3.80 -7.56
CA PHE A 164 0.78 5.17 -7.68
C PHE A 164 0.92 5.93 -6.37
N LEU A 165 1.62 7.06 -6.40
CA LEU A 165 1.81 7.95 -5.26
C LEU A 165 0.75 9.06 -5.26
N HIS A 166 -0.03 9.16 -4.18
CA HIS A 166 -1.12 10.14 -4.06
C HIS A 166 -0.69 11.46 -3.42
N ILE A 167 0.50 11.49 -2.83
CA ILE A 167 1.12 12.68 -2.26
C ILE A 167 2.22 13.21 -3.20
N PRO A 168 2.75 14.42 -2.97
CA PRO A 168 3.88 14.91 -3.76
C PRO A 168 5.10 13.99 -3.66
N PHE A 169 5.93 13.98 -4.70
CA PHE A 169 7.29 13.45 -4.60
C PHE A 169 8.24 14.65 -4.37
N PRO A 170 9.09 14.63 -3.33
CA PRO A 170 9.96 15.76 -3.01
C PRO A 170 11.09 15.91 -4.04
N SER A 171 11.78 17.06 -4.05
CA SER A 171 12.98 17.23 -4.87
C SER A 171 14.10 16.27 -4.41
N PRO A 172 15.06 15.93 -5.28
CA PRO A 172 16.18 15.05 -4.92
C PRO A 172 16.91 15.49 -3.65
N ASP A 173 17.24 16.79 -3.54
CA ASP A 173 17.95 17.34 -2.37
C ASP A 173 17.20 17.13 -1.05
N VAL A 174 15.87 17.22 -1.08
CA VAL A 174 15.02 16.97 0.10
C VAL A 174 14.94 15.47 0.38
N PHE A 175 14.79 14.64 -0.66
CA PHE A 175 14.68 13.20 -0.51
C PHE A 175 15.95 12.57 0.08
N GLU A 176 17.12 13.06 -0.33
CA GLU A 176 18.44 12.58 0.11
C GLU A 176 18.74 12.83 1.60
N ILE A 177 17.94 13.66 2.29
CA ILE A 177 18.04 13.84 3.75
C ILE A 177 17.73 12.51 4.48
N LEU A 178 16.92 11.62 3.88
CA LEU A 178 16.61 10.34 4.51
C LEU A 178 17.81 9.38 4.49
N PRO A 179 18.19 8.80 5.65
CA PRO A 179 19.21 7.75 5.70
C PRO A 179 18.88 6.52 4.82
N TRP A 180 17.60 6.28 4.58
CA TRP A 180 17.07 5.14 3.82
C TRP A 180 16.57 5.52 2.42
N ALA A 181 16.98 6.68 1.90
CA ALA A 181 16.60 7.13 0.57
C ALA A 181 16.88 6.06 -0.50
N ARG A 182 18.07 5.44 -0.43
CA ARG A 182 18.47 4.38 -1.37
C ARG A 182 17.57 3.14 -1.28
N ASP A 183 17.21 2.71 -0.08
CA ASP A 183 16.31 1.56 0.12
C ASP A 183 14.93 1.83 -0.51
N LEU A 184 14.38 3.02 -0.29
CA LEU A 184 13.09 3.41 -0.85
C LEU A 184 13.12 3.53 -2.38
N LEU A 185 14.18 4.11 -2.95
CA LEU A 185 14.35 4.20 -4.40
C LEU A 185 14.50 2.82 -5.04
N ASN A 186 15.31 1.94 -4.45
CA ASN A 186 15.44 0.57 -4.91
C ASN A 186 14.07 -0.14 -4.90
N GLY A 187 13.28 0.05 -3.84
CA GLY A 187 11.92 -0.48 -3.77
C GLY A 187 11.00 0.05 -4.88
N LEU A 188 11.07 1.35 -5.19
CA LEU A 188 10.32 1.96 -6.30
C LEU A 188 10.77 1.44 -7.68
N LEU A 189 12.04 1.08 -7.85
CA LEU A 189 12.57 0.58 -9.12
C LEU A 189 12.11 -0.86 -9.45
N GLU A 190 11.50 -1.57 -8.51
CA GLU A 190 10.96 -2.92 -8.72
C GLU A 190 9.55 -2.95 -9.36
N TYR A 191 8.92 -1.78 -9.50
CA TYR A 191 7.63 -1.62 -10.17
C TYR A 191 7.81 -1.43 -11.68
N ASP A 192 6.91 -2.02 -12.47
CA ASP A 192 6.88 -1.85 -13.93
C ASP A 192 6.40 -0.45 -14.35
N LEU A 193 5.65 0.23 -13.47
CA LEU A 193 5.07 1.55 -13.72
C LEU A 193 5.01 2.35 -12.41
N LEU A 194 5.54 3.57 -12.43
CA LEU A 194 5.39 4.56 -11.37
C LEU A 194 4.46 5.68 -11.83
N GLY A 195 3.37 5.91 -11.10
CA GLY A 195 2.38 6.94 -11.36
C GLY A 195 2.38 8.05 -10.31
N PHE A 196 2.18 9.28 -10.76
CA PHE A 196 2.12 10.49 -9.94
C PHE A 196 1.01 11.42 -10.44
N HIS A 197 0.49 12.29 -9.56
CA HIS A 197 -0.57 13.23 -9.95
C HIS A 197 -0.12 14.37 -10.88
N ALA A 198 1.15 14.80 -10.82
CA ALA A 198 1.63 15.95 -11.56
C ALA A 198 2.95 15.62 -12.27
N GLN A 199 3.13 16.19 -13.47
CA GLN A 199 4.32 15.98 -14.29
C GLN A 199 5.62 16.39 -13.59
N ARG A 200 5.56 17.42 -12.73
CA ARG A 200 6.71 17.90 -11.94
C ARG A 200 7.25 16.89 -10.91
N TYR A 201 6.49 15.83 -10.60
CA TYR A 201 6.90 14.78 -9.66
C TYR A 201 7.56 13.58 -10.37
N ARG A 202 7.62 13.59 -11.71
CA ARG A 202 8.25 12.56 -12.52
C ARG A 202 9.75 12.83 -12.71
#